data_AF-A0A7J7LGK5-F1
#
_entry.id   AF-A0A7J7LGK5-F1
#
_cell.length_a   1.000
_cell.length_b   1.000
_cell.length_c   1.000
_cell.angle_alpha   90.00
_cell.angle_beta   90.00
_cell.angle_gamma   90.00
#
_symmetry.space_group_name_H-M   'P 1'
#
loop_
_entity.id
_entity.type
_entity.pdbx_description
1 polymer ?
#
loop_
_entity_poly.entity_id
_entity_poly.type
_entity_poly.pdbx_seq_one_letter_code
_entity_poly.pdbx_strand_id
1 'polypeptide(L)' 'MTSNETKWPFILRRQQFPLKVCFTITINKSQGQTPKNVGIYLSRPMFSHGQLYVAVS' A
#
# COMPACT_ATOMS: atom_id res chain seq x y z
N MET A 1 2.84 36.20 -8.54
CA MET A 1 2.12 35.58 -7.41
C MET A 1 2.48 34.09 -7.40
N THR A 2 3.56 33.72 -6.72
CA THR A 2 4.03 32.33 -6.68
C THR A 2 4.18 31.91 -5.22
N SER A 3 3.13 31.34 -4.65
CA SER A 3 3.15 30.73 -3.32
C SER A 3 3.75 29.33 -3.41
N ASN A 4 5.08 29.24 -3.50
CA ASN A 4 5.81 27.98 -3.35
C ASN A 4 6.18 27.75 -1.87
N GLU A 5 5.21 27.89 -0.97
CA GLU A 5 5.41 27.57 0.43
C GLU A 5 5.18 26.07 0.65
N THR A 6 6.23 25.28 0.45
CA THR A 6 6.30 23.95 1.04
C THR A 6 6.17 24.11 2.56
N LYS A 7 5.00 23.74 3.09
CA LYS A 7 4.49 23.81 4.48
C LYS A 7 5.47 23.41 5.61
N TRP A 8 6.64 22.86 5.29
CA TRP A 8 7.57 22.30 6.24
C TRP A 8 8.95 22.98 6.12
N PRO A 9 9.53 23.49 7.21
CA PRO A 9 10.81 24.21 7.19
C PRO A 9 12.02 23.25 7.01
N PHE A 10 11.80 22.01 6.57
CA PHE A 10 12.83 20.99 6.43
C PHE A 10 12.47 19.95 5.37
N ILE A 11 13.51 19.27 4.87
CA ILE A 11 13.38 18.18 3.90
C ILE A 11 13.29 16.86 4.66
N LEU A 12 12.13 16.19 4.58
CA LEU A 12 11.97 14.82 5.10
C LEU A 12 12.79 13.84 4.24
N ARG A 13 13.86 13.29 4.80
CA ARG A 13 14.64 12.20 4.19
C ARG A 13 14.41 10.91 4.97
N ARG A 14 13.93 9.86 4.31
CA ARG A 14 13.72 8.54 4.93
C ARG A 14 14.91 7.63 4.67
N GLN A 15 15.64 7.26 5.72
CA GLN A 15 16.70 6.26 5.67
C GLN A 15 16.26 5.02 6.45
N GLN A 16 15.86 3.98 5.73
CA GLN A 16 15.36 2.72 6.30
C GLN A 16 15.76 1.58 5.37
N PHE A 17 16.15 0.43 5.92
CA PHE A 17 16.38 -0.77 5.12
C PHE A 17 15.10 -1.17 4.38
N PRO A 18 15.17 -1.58 3.09
CA PRO A 18 14.00 -1.97 2.31
C PRO A 18 13.50 -3.38 2.69
N LEU A 19 13.43 -3.68 3.98
CA LEU A 19 13.01 -4.96 4.53
C LEU A 19 11.71 -4.76 5.32
N LYS A 20 10.73 -5.63 5.07
CA LYS A 20 9.50 -5.74 5.85
C LYS A 20 9.28 -7.21 6.17
N VAL A 21 9.06 -7.54 7.46
CA VAL A 21 8.62 -8.87 7.86
C VAL A 21 7.16 -9.02 7.41
N CYS A 22 6.89 -9.82 6.39
CA CYS A 22 5.52 -10.00 5.89
C CYS A 22 5.27 -11.42 5.39
N PHE A 23 4.45 -12.15 6.14
CA PHE A 23 3.68 -13.29 5.63
C PHE A 23 2.33 -12.85 5.04
N THR A 24 1.85 -11.66 5.42
CA THR A 24 0.56 -11.10 5.04
C THR A 24 0.73 -9.69 4.50
N ILE A 25 0.19 -9.40 3.31
CA ILE A 25 0.27 -8.09 2.67
C ILE A 25 -1.15 -7.53 2.57
N THR A 26 -1.34 -6.23 2.82
CA THR A 26 -2.63 -5.57 2.60
C THR A 26 -2.96 -5.51 1.12
N ILE A 27 -4.22 -5.62 0.73
CA ILE A 27 -4.67 -5.67 -0.68
C ILE A 27 -4.15 -4.51 -1.55
N ASN A 28 -4.17 -3.27 -1.03
CA ASN A 28 -3.63 -2.12 -1.79
C ASN A 28 -2.11 -2.17 -2.00
N LYS A 29 -1.39 -3.01 -1.25
CA LYS A 29 0.05 -3.24 -1.41
C LYS A 29 0.36 -4.46 -2.27
N SER A 30 -0.57 -5.39 -2.42
CA SER A 30 -0.41 -6.54 -3.32
C SER A 30 -0.75 -6.19 -4.78
N GLN A 31 -1.41 -5.06 -5.05
CA GLN A 31 -1.70 -4.62 -6.41
C GLN A 31 -0.43 -4.59 -7.28
N GLY A 32 -0.41 -5.37 -8.37
CA GLY A 32 0.73 -5.50 -9.27
C GLY A 32 1.77 -6.55 -8.88
N GLN A 33 1.51 -7.38 -7.87
CA GLN A 33 2.31 -8.55 -7.51
C GLN A 33 1.59 -9.84 -7.90
N THR A 34 2.34 -10.87 -8.31
CA THR A 34 1.78 -12.19 -8.66
C THR A 34 2.25 -13.25 -7.66
N PRO A 35 1.52 -13.48 -6.55
CA PRO A 35 1.86 -14.53 -5.60
C PRO A 35 1.45 -15.91 -6.14
N LYS A 36 2.30 -16.94 -5.93
CA LYS A 36 1.98 -18.33 -6.35
C LYS A 36 0.85 -18.97 -5.55
N ASN A 37 0.74 -18.64 -4.26
CA ASN A 37 -0.33 -19.07 -3.36
C ASN A 37 -0.69 -17.89 -2.45
N VAL A 38 -1.97 -17.55 -2.31
CA VAL A 38 -2.44 -16.43 -1.48
C VAL A 38 -3.66 -16.85 -0.65
N GLY A 39 -3.65 -16.51 0.64
CA GLY A 39 -4.81 -16.62 1.53
C GLY A 39 -5.39 -15.24 1.78
N ILE A 40 -6.68 -15.05 1.48
CA ILE A 40 -7.37 -13.77 1.63
C ILE A 40 -8.23 -13.81 2.89
N TYR A 41 -7.96 -12.92 3.85
CA TYR A 41 -8.77 -12.78 5.06
C TYR A 41 -9.49 -11.43 5.05
N LEU A 42 -10.83 -11.47 5.02
CA LEU A 42 -11.70 -10.30 4.96
C LEU A 42 -12.57 -10.23 6.23
N SER A 43 -12.13 -9.47 7.24
CA SER A 43 -12.92 -9.33 8.48
C SER A 43 -14.08 -8.34 8.39
N ARG A 44 -14.11 -7.49 7.35
CA ARG A 44 -15.18 -6.53 7.07
C ARG A 44 -15.48 -6.50 5.56
N PRO A 45 -16.74 -6.26 5.13
CA PRO A 45 -17.06 -6.09 3.72
C PRO A 45 -16.30 -4.88 3.16
N MET A 46 -15.62 -5.06 2.01
CA MET A 46 -14.78 -4.02 1.43
C MET A 46 -15.63 -2.95 0.73
N PHE A 47 -15.50 -1.71 1.20
CA PHE A 47 -16.33 -0.56 0.81
C PHE A 47 -15.83 0.19 -0.44
N SER A 48 -15.00 -0.40 -1.30
CA SER A 48 -14.59 0.26 -2.55
C SER A 48 -14.53 -0.67 -3.74
N HIS A 49 -15.03 -0.17 -4.88
CA HIS A 49 -15.14 -0.89 -6.14
C HIS A 49 -13.77 -1.37 -6.62
N GLY A 50 -13.60 -2.68 -6.82
CA GLY A 50 -12.37 -3.27 -7.38
C GLY A 50 -11.40 -3.92 -6.40
N GLN A 51 -11.56 -3.79 -5.07
CA GLN A 51 -10.61 -4.40 -4.13
C GLN A 51 -10.64 -5.93 -4.12
N LEU A 52 -11.80 -6.54 -4.38
CA LEU A 52 -11.91 -8.00 -4.51
C LEU A 52 -11.26 -8.49 -5.81
N TYR A 53 -11.36 -7.73 -6.90
CA TYR A 53 -10.70 -8.05 -8.16
C TYR A 53 -9.18 -8.07 -8.00
N VAL A 54 -8.62 -7.04 -7.38
CA VAL A 54 -7.18 -6.92 -7.10
C VAL A 54 -6.65 -8.05 -6.19
N ALA A 55 -7.50 -8.64 -5.36
CA ALA A 55 -7.10 -9.73 -4.48
C ALA A 55 -7.09 -11.10 -5.17
N VAL A 56 -7.88 -11.27 -6.24
CA VAL A 56 -8.08 -12.56 -6.94
C VAL A 56 -7.27 -12.68 -8.24
N SER A 57 -6.94 -11.54 -8.87
CA SER A 57 -6.09 -11.48 -10.08
C SER A 57 -4.62 -11.72 -9.79
#